data_AF-A0A7K6B3J9-F1
#
_entry.id   AF-A0A7K6B3J9-F1
#
_cell.length_a   1.000
_cell.length_b   1.000
_cell.length_c   1.000
_cell.angle_alpha   90.00
_cell.angle_beta   90.00
_cell.angle_gamma   90.00
#
_symmetry.space_group_name_H-M   'P 1'
#
loop_
_entity.id
_entity.type
_entity.pdbx_description
1 polymer ?
#
loop_
_entity_poly.entity_id
_entity_poly.type
_entity_poly.pdbx_seq_one_letter_code
_entity_poly.pdbx_strand_id
1 'polypeptide(L)'
;HSCETLEDSFYDETSQSCCYQCPAGSVKKKACPKDPGEDCLRCGPEQFVNQVFQKPRCDACVSCAEPDLVEKEPCSFNSSRVCECRPGLFCQSSLPITCMRCRRHTLCKPGFGVKVRGTSTNDVTCEECPPGTFSDQTSSTDICKPHT
;
A
#
# COMPACT_ATOMS: atom_id res chain seq x y z
N HIS A 1 -9.80 36.52 15.90
CA HIS A 1 -9.00 36.93 14.73
C HIS A 1 -9.45 36.07 13.55
N SER A 2 -10.16 36.65 12.57
CA SER A 2 -10.66 35.91 11.40
C SER A 2 -9.70 36.12 10.23
N CYS A 3 -9.30 35.05 9.55
CA CYS A 3 -8.46 35.11 8.37
C CYS A 3 -9.37 35.21 7.14
N GLU A 4 -9.66 36.44 6.69
CA GLU A 4 -10.72 36.70 5.70
C GLU A 4 -10.27 36.57 4.23
N THR A 5 -9.16 35.87 3.94
CA THR A 5 -8.45 36.06 2.66
C THR A 5 -8.33 34.84 1.73
N LEU A 6 -8.52 33.59 2.18
CA LEU A 6 -8.53 32.39 1.33
C LEU A 6 -9.26 31.20 1.99
N GLU A 7 -9.95 30.37 1.19
CA GLU A 7 -10.38 29.01 1.61
C GLU A 7 -9.13 28.24 2.09
N ASP A 8 -9.21 27.52 3.20
CA ASP A 8 -8.10 26.82 3.88
C ASP A 8 -7.07 27.70 4.62
N SER A 9 -7.42 28.95 4.95
CA SER A 9 -6.64 29.77 5.89
C SER A 9 -7.04 29.54 7.35
N PHE A 10 -6.06 29.50 8.25
CA PHE A 10 -6.26 29.35 9.70
C PHE A 10 -5.36 30.31 10.47
N TYR A 11 -5.78 30.73 11.66
CA TYR A 11 -4.93 31.54 12.53
C TYR A 11 -4.00 30.63 13.33
N ASP A 12 -2.69 30.82 13.17
CA ASP A 12 -1.69 30.12 13.98
C ASP A 12 -1.28 30.99 15.17
N GLU A 13 -1.60 30.52 16.36
CA GLU A 13 -1.27 31.19 17.62
C GLU A 13 0.25 31.31 17.84
N THR A 14 1.03 30.36 17.30
CA THR A 14 2.50 30.35 17.45
C THR A 14 3.16 31.49 16.69
N SER A 15 2.69 31.75 15.46
CA SER A 15 3.15 32.86 14.62
C SER A 15 2.33 34.13 14.80
N GLN A 16 1.28 34.11 15.62
CA GLN A 16 0.31 35.19 15.82
C GLN A 16 -0.19 35.77 14.48
N SER A 17 -0.45 34.87 13.51
CA SER A 17 -0.75 35.30 12.15
C SER A 17 -1.58 34.28 11.38
N CYS A 18 -2.27 34.74 10.33
CA CYS A 18 -3.07 33.89 9.45
C CYS A 18 -2.20 33.07 8.49
N CYS A 19 -2.15 31.75 8.63
CA CYS A 19 -1.43 30.87 7.73
C CYS A 19 -2.38 30.18 6.76
N TYR A 20 -1.86 29.83 5.59
CA TYR A 20 -2.54 29.01 4.61
C TYR A 20 -2.16 27.54 4.80
N GLN A 21 -3.14 26.64 4.73
CA GLN A 21 -2.89 25.20 4.77
C GLN A 21 -2.63 24.68 3.35
N CYS A 22 -1.39 24.23 3.10
CA CYS A 22 -1.04 23.68 1.79
C CYS A 22 -1.92 22.48 1.40
N PRO A 23 -2.30 22.36 0.12
CA PRO A 23 -3.15 21.28 -0.36
C PRO A 23 -2.49 19.90 -0.25
N ALA A 24 -3.29 18.84 -0.37
CA ALA A 24 -2.80 17.47 -0.29
C ALA A 24 -1.69 17.17 -1.29
N GLY A 25 -0.65 16.47 -0.80
CA GLY A 25 0.56 16.18 -1.56
C GLY A 25 1.43 17.39 -1.86
N SER A 26 1.34 18.44 -1.04
CA SER A 26 2.26 19.57 -1.06
C SER A 26 2.93 19.75 0.29
N VAL A 27 4.20 20.17 0.27
CA VAL A 27 4.96 20.53 1.46
C VAL A 27 5.01 22.05 1.62
N LYS A 28 5.02 22.51 2.88
CA LYS A 28 5.20 23.92 3.20
C LYS A 28 6.67 24.31 3.10
N LYS A 29 6.99 25.38 2.35
CA LYS A 29 8.35 25.94 2.27
C LYS A 29 8.70 26.78 3.50
N LYS A 30 7.69 27.31 4.19
CA LYS A 30 7.81 28.14 5.41
C LYS A 30 6.91 27.58 6.51
N ALA A 31 7.19 27.93 7.76
CA ALA A 31 6.41 27.48 8.92
C ALA A 31 4.93 27.92 8.82
N CYS A 32 4.71 29.16 8.37
CA CYS A 32 3.39 29.76 8.13
C CYS A 32 3.30 30.23 6.66
N PRO A 33 2.76 29.40 5.75
CA PRO A 33 2.49 29.79 4.37
C PRO A 33 1.50 30.94 4.31
N LYS A 34 1.66 31.86 3.36
CA LYS A 34 0.69 32.95 3.09
C LYS A 34 0.21 32.90 1.65
N ASP A 35 1.11 32.57 0.73
CA ASP A 35 0.84 32.46 -0.69
C ASP A 35 0.85 30.99 -1.13
N PRO A 36 -0.26 30.44 -1.63
CA PRO A 36 -0.33 29.03 -2.04
C PRO A 36 0.58 28.67 -3.23
N GLY A 37 0.91 29.61 -4.11
CA GLY A 37 1.79 29.36 -5.26
C GLY A 37 3.27 29.41 -4.90
N GLU A 38 3.65 30.32 -4.00
CA GLU A 38 5.04 30.53 -3.61
C GLU A 38 5.44 29.71 -2.37
N ASP A 39 4.57 29.55 -1.38
CA ASP A 39 4.90 28.92 -0.10
C ASP A 39 4.55 27.43 -0.01
N CYS A 40 3.79 26.90 -0.96
CA CYS A 40 3.51 25.47 -1.09
C CYS A 40 4.24 24.87 -2.28
N LEU A 41 4.78 23.67 -2.12
CA LEU A 41 5.44 22.91 -3.19
C LEU A 41 4.74 21.57 -3.35
N ARG A 42 4.08 21.37 -4.50
CA ARG A 42 3.50 20.06 -4.85
C ARG A 42 4.60 19.05 -5.14
N CYS A 43 4.44 17.83 -4.63
CA CYS A 43 5.37 16.75 -4.91
C CYS A 43 5.39 16.40 -6.40
N GLY A 44 6.58 16.16 -6.93
CA GLY A 44 6.79 15.83 -8.33
C GLY A 44 6.45 14.37 -8.67
N PRO A 45 6.72 13.95 -9.93
CA PRO A 45 6.62 12.54 -10.31
C PRO A 45 7.49 11.66 -9.40
N GLU A 46 7.00 10.45 -9.09
CA GLU A 46 7.67 9.49 -8.19
C GLU A 46 7.91 10.00 -6.75
N GLN A 47 7.19 11.04 -6.33
CA GLN A 47 7.27 11.60 -4.99
C GLN A 47 5.90 11.81 -4.38
N PHE A 48 5.80 11.65 -3.07
CA PHE A 48 4.56 11.84 -2.32
C PHE A 48 4.81 12.50 -0.97
N VAL A 49 3.78 13.08 -0.37
CA VAL A 49 3.78 13.43 1.06
C VAL A 49 2.41 13.13 1.67
N ASN A 50 2.41 12.37 2.77
CA ASN A 50 1.19 12.15 3.53
C ASN A 50 0.93 13.33 4.47
N GLN A 51 -0.28 13.89 4.46
CA GLN A 51 -0.62 15.03 5.31
C GLN A 51 -0.77 14.67 6.79
N VAL A 52 -0.79 13.37 7.13
CA VAL A 52 -0.90 12.88 8.52
C VAL A 52 0.27 13.38 9.37
N PHE A 53 1.45 13.55 8.77
CA PHE A 53 2.61 14.14 9.41
C PHE A 53 3.11 15.28 8.53
N GLN A 54 3.13 16.51 9.05
CA GLN A 54 3.66 17.66 8.32
C GLN A 54 5.16 17.48 8.08
N LYS A 55 5.53 16.79 6.99
CA LYS A 55 6.91 16.63 6.57
C LYS A 55 7.37 17.88 5.81
N PRO A 56 8.63 18.32 6.00
CA PRO A 56 9.18 19.46 5.27
C PRO A 56 9.53 19.12 3.81
N ARG A 57 9.49 17.84 3.43
CA ARG A 57 9.93 17.33 2.11
C ARG A 57 9.06 16.17 1.64
N CYS A 58 8.97 16.02 0.34
CA CYS A 58 8.36 14.86 -0.29
C CYS A 58 9.25 13.62 -0.12
N ASP A 59 8.63 12.48 0.14
CA ASP A 59 9.26 11.18 0.14
C ASP A 59 9.25 10.59 -1.27
N ALA A 60 10.24 9.74 -1.58
CA ALA A 60 10.24 8.98 -2.82
C ALA A 60 9.22 7.84 -2.76
N CYS A 61 8.49 7.61 -3.85
CA CYS A 61 7.62 6.46 -3.98
C CYS A 61 8.43 5.15 -4.03
N VAL A 62 7.90 4.10 -3.43
CA VAL A 62 8.46 2.75 -3.58
C VAL A 62 8.38 2.30 -5.03
N SER A 63 9.32 1.48 -5.48
CA SER A 63 9.28 0.85 -6.81
C SER A 63 8.87 -0.61 -6.70
N CYS A 64 8.01 -1.08 -7.59
CA CYS A 64 7.66 -2.49 -7.73
C CYS A 64 8.58 -3.17 -8.76
N ALA A 65 9.89 -2.93 -8.64
CA ALA A 65 10.87 -3.35 -9.65
C ALA A 65 11.18 -4.86 -9.61
N GLU A 66 10.92 -5.51 -8.47
CA GLU A 66 11.15 -6.95 -8.35
C GLU A 66 10.20 -7.75 -9.25
N PRO A 67 10.65 -8.84 -9.89
CA PRO A 67 9.86 -9.59 -10.87
C PRO A 67 8.55 -10.15 -10.33
N ASP A 68 8.50 -10.46 -9.03
CA ASP A 68 7.33 -11.06 -8.38
C ASP A 68 6.33 -10.02 -7.87
N LEU A 69 6.70 -8.74 -7.87
CA LEU A 69 5.84 -7.63 -7.49
C LEU A 69 5.11 -7.07 -8.72
N VAL A 70 3.92 -6.53 -8.46
CA VAL A 70 3.12 -5.73 -9.39
C VAL A 70 2.59 -4.50 -8.68
N GLU A 71 2.42 -3.43 -9.44
CA GLU A 71 1.77 -2.22 -8.96
C GLU A 71 0.27 -2.50 -8.77
N LYS A 72 -0.18 -2.41 -7.52
CA LYS A 72 -1.59 -2.48 -7.15
C LYS A 72 -2.24 -1.10 -7.21
N GLU A 73 -1.54 -0.13 -6.63
CA GLU A 73 -1.96 1.28 -6.64
C GLU A 73 -0.78 2.14 -7.08
N PRO A 74 -1.01 3.09 -8.01
CA PRO A 74 0.05 3.94 -8.53
C PRO A 74 0.56 4.92 -7.47
N CYS A 75 1.78 5.41 -7.67
CA CYS A 75 2.30 6.57 -6.95
C CYS A 75 1.43 7.80 -7.24
N SER A 76 1.11 8.57 -6.22
CA SER A 76 0.46 9.87 -6.35
C SER A 76 1.18 10.91 -5.50
N PHE A 77 0.87 12.19 -5.68
CA PHE A 77 1.47 13.27 -4.90
C PHE A 77 1.18 13.16 -3.39
N ASN A 78 0.14 12.44 -2.96
CA ASN A 78 -0.26 12.30 -1.55
C ASN A 78 -0.15 10.87 -0.99
N SER A 79 0.15 9.88 -1.84
CA SER A 79 0.25 8.47 -1.45
C SER A 79 1.42 7.79 -2.18
N SER A 80 2.19 6.99 -1.44
CA SER A 80 3.17 6.10 -2.08
C SER A 80 2.48 5.07 -2.95
N ARG A 81 3.19 4.61 -3.98
CA ARG A 81 2.86 3.38 -4.72
C ARG A 81 2.66 2.21 -3.75
N VAL A 82 1.71 1.33 -4.08
CA VAL A 82 1.48 0.07 -3.37
C VAL A 82 1.83 -1.09 -4.30
N CYS A 83 2.76 -1.92 -3.86
CA CYS A 83 3.13 -3.16 -4.53
C CYS A 83 2.43 -4.36 -3.89
N GLU A 84 2.01 -5.31 -4.71
CA GLU A 84 1.51 -6.61 -4.27
C GLU A 84 2.16 -7.76 -5.05
N CYS A 85 2.01 -8.97 -4.54
CA CYS A 85 2.54 -10.15 -5.20
C CYS A 85 1.65 -10.58 -6.37
N ARG A 86 2.29 -11.05 -7.45
CA ARG A 86 1.60 -11.67 -8.58
C ARG A 86 0.80 -12.92 -8.15
N PRO A 87 -0.22 -13.33 -8.92
CA PRO A 87 -0.98 -14.55 -8.64
C PRO A 87 -0.08 -15.78 -8.44
N GLY A 88 -0.41 -16.60 -7.44
CA GLY A 88 0.38 -17.77 -7.03
C GLY A 88 1.49 -17.49 -6.01
N LEU A 89 1.60 -16.24 -5.56
CA LEU A 89 2.53 -15.82 -4.51
C LEU A 89 1.79 -15.04 -3.41
N PHE A 90 2.39 -15.01 -2.22
CA PHE A 90 1.95 -14.20 -1.09
C PHE A 90 3.09 -13.33 -0.56
N CYS A 91 2.72 -12.25 0.13
CA CYS A 91 3.68 -11.31 0.70
C CYS A 91 4.34 -11.91 1.95
N GLN A 92 5.64 -12.17 1.88
CA GLN A 92 6.42 -12.68 3.00
C GLN A 92 6.94 -11.54 3.89
N SER A 93 7.29 -10.39 3.31
CA SER A 93 7.68 -9.19 4.05
C SER A 93 7.07 -7.95 3.42
N SER A 94 6.55 -7.07 4.28
CA SER A 94 5.85 -5.85 3.89
C SER A 94 6.31 -4.64 4.70
N LEU A 95 6.19 -3.47 4.09
CA LEU A 95 6.03 -2.20 4.80
C LEU A 95 4.52 -2.00 5.09
N PRO A 96 4.12 -1.04 5.92
CA PRO A 96 2.73 -0.90 6.39
C PRO A 96 1.66 -0.92 5.30
N ILE A 97 1.98 -0.47 4.08
CA ILE A 97 1.03 -0.37 2.97
C ILE A 97 1.48 -1.10 1.69
N THR A 98 2.68 -1.70 1.64
CA THR A 98 3.23 -2.26 0.39
C THR A 98 4.05 -3.51 0.65
N CYS A 99 3.95 -4.50 -0.23
CA CYS A 99 4.80 -5.68 -0.18
C CYS A 99 6.22 -5.35 -0.63
N MET A 100 7.22 -5.95 0.03
CA MET A 100 8.63 -5.87 -0.36
C MET A 100 9.16 -7.18 -0.94
N ARG A 101 8.67 -8.33 -0.45
CA ARG A 101 9.14 -9.64 -0.90
C ARG A 101 8.01 -10.64 -0.97
N CYS A 102 7.95 -11.32 -2.11
CA CYS A 102 6.97 -12.36 -2.38
C CYS A 102 7.57 -13.74 -2.19
N ARG A 103 6.70 -14.70 -1.83
CA ARG A 103 7.02 -16.12 -1.77
C ARG A 103 5.92 -16.89 -2.47
N ARG A 104 6.29 -17.96 -3.17
CA ARG A 104 5.31 -18.87 -3.79
C ARG A 104 4.38 -19.47 -2.75
N HIS A 105 3.11 -19.62 -3.14
CA HIS A 105 2.15 -20.36 -2.33
C HIS A 105 2.61 -21.80 -2.10
N THR A 106 2.30 -22.31 -0.91
CA THR A 106 2.51 -23.70 -0.55
C THR A 106 1.68 -24.60 -1.47
N LEU A 107 2.32 -25.66 -1.96
CA LEU A 107 1.66 -26.70 -2.75
C LEU A 107 1.17 -27.81 -1.81
N CYS A 108 -0.12 -28.11 -1.87
CA CYS A 108 -0.69 -29.28 -1.20
C CYS A 108 -0.28 -30.52 -1.97
N LYS A 109 0.28 -31.50 -1.25
CA LYS A 109 0.75 -32.78 -1.82
C LYS A 109 -0.43 -33.74 -2.06
N PRO A 110 -0.26 -34.82 -2.83
CA PRO A 110 -1.24 -35.88 -2.90
C PRO A 110 -1.67 -36.38 -1.51
N GLY A 111 -2.96 -36.65 -1.35
CA GLY A 111 -3.61 -36.91 -0.05
C GLY A 111 -4.04 -35.64 0.71
N PHE A 112 -3.62 -34.45 0.25
CA PHE A 112 -4.00 -33.16 0.83
C PHE A 112 -4.64 -32.26 -0.22
N GLY A 113 -5.65 -31.51 0.18
CA GLY A 113 -6.30 -30.48 -0.63
C GLY A 113 -6.18 -29.10 0.00
N VAL A 114 -6.45 -28.07 -0.78
CA VAL A 114 -6.53 -26.69 -0.30
C VAL A 114 -7.75 -26.54 0.61
N LYS A 115 -7.50 -26.24 1.89
CA LYS A 115 -8.52 -25.82 2.85
C LYS A 115 -8.79 -24.33 2.77
N VAL A 116 -7.72 -23.55 2.81
CA VAL A 116 -7.76 -22.09 2.74
C VAL A 116 -6.96 -21.67 1.51
N ARG A 117 -7.63 -20.98 0.59
CA ARG A 117 -6.98 -20.44 -0.60
C ARG A 117 -5.97 -19.35 -0.22
N GLY A 118 -4.80 -19.41 -0.84
CA GLY A 118 -3.81 -18.35 -0.71
C GLY A 118 -4.31 -17.05 -1.33
N THR A 119 -3.84 -15.93 -0.78
CA THR A 119 -4.07 -14.58 -1.29
C THR A 119 -2.73 -13.91 -1.59
N SER A 120 -2.73 -12.67 -2.07
CA SER A 120 -1.49 -11.89 -2.23
C SER A 120 -0.79 -11.60 -0.89
N THR A 121 -1.44 -11.84 0.26
CA THR A 121 -0.91 -11.61 1.61
C THR A 121 -0.77 -12.87 2.46
N ASN A 122 -1.58 -13.89 2.20
CA ASN A 122 -1.62 -15.12 3.00
C ASN A 122 -1.26 -16.35 2.16
N ASP A 123 -0.56 -17.29 2.77
CA ASP A 123 -0.24 -18.56 2.13
C ASP A 123 -1.45 -19.51 2.08
N VAL A 124 -1.37 -20.51 1.21
CA VAL A 124 -2.30 -21.64 1.14
C VAL A 124 -2.20 -22.49 2.40
N THR A 125 -3.34 -22.86 2.96
CA THR A 125 -3.41 -23.88 4.02
C THR A 125 -3.95 -25.17 3.43
N CYS A 126 -3.20 -26.24 3.61
CA CYS A 126 -3.58 -27.59 3.17
C CYS A 126 -4.24 -28.36 4.31
N GLU A 127 -5.17 -29.25 3.97
CA GLU A 127 -5.71 -30.24 4.90
C GLU A 127 -5.71 -31.63 4.27
N GLU A 128 -5.64 -32.65 5.12
CA GLU A 128 -5.77 -34.04 4.69
C GLU A 128 -7.18 -34.27 4.15
N CYS A 129 -7.28 -35.04 3.05
CA CYS A 129 -8.57 -35.29 2.46
C CYS A 129 -9.45 -36.14 3.38
N PRO A 130 -10.67 -35.68 3.72
CA PRO A 130 -11.56 -36.44 4.58
C PRO A 130 -12.02 -37.74 3.88
N PRO A 131 -12.48 -38.74 4.66
CA PRO A 131 -12.98 -39.99 4.11
C PRO A 131 -14.02 -39.78 3.01
N GLY A 132 -13.85 -40.48 1.88
CA GLY A 132 -14.69 -40.34 0.68
C GLY A 132 -14.19 -39.27 -0.31
N THR A 133 -13.07 -38.60 -0.02
CA THR A 133 -12.43 -37.64 -0.94
C THR A 133 -10.93 -37.93 -1.11
N PHE A 134 -10.37 -37.51 -2.24
CA PHE A 134 -8.95 -37.68 -2.59
C PHE A 134 -8.36 -36.44 -3.26
N SER A 135 -7.03 -36.38 -3.30
CA SER A 135 -6.24 -35.46 -4.10
C SER A 135 -5.04 -36.22 -4.65
N ASP A 136 -4.86 -36.24 -5.96
CA ASP A 136 -3.83 -37.00 -6.68
C ASP A 136 -2.69 -36.12 -7.22
N GLN A 137 -2.78 -34.81 -7.03
CA GLN A 137 -1.89 -33.83 -7.64
C GLN A 137 -1.20 -32.96 -6.58
N THR A 138 -0.04 -32.41 -6.95
CA THR A 138 0.62 -31.38 -6.16
C THR A 138 0.14 -30.02 -6.64
N SER A 139 -0.65 -29.30 -5.84
CA SER A 139 -1.34 -28.09 -6.27
C SER A 139 -1.55 -27.08 -5.15
N SER A 140 -1.45 -25.78 -5.46
CA SER A 140 -1.80 -24.68 -4.55
C SER A 140 -3.26 -24.23 -4.67
N THR A 141 -4.03 -24.83 -5.59
CA THR A 141 -5.42 -24.42 -5.88
C THR A 141 -6.44 -25.52 -5.72
N ASP A 142 -6.03 -26.78 -5.86
CA ASP A 142 -6.96 -27.91 -5.90
C ASP A 142 -7.43 -28.30 -4.50
N ILE A 143 -8.74 -28.44 -4.37
CA ILE A 143 -9.40 -28.99 -3.18
C ILE A 143 -9.51 -30.51 -3.30
N CYS A 144 -9.79 -31.20 -2.19
CA CYS A 144 -10.10 -32.63 -2.23
C CYS A 144 -11.38 -32.88 -3.06
N LYS A 145 -11.30 -33.87 -3.95
CA LYS A 145 -12.37 -34.26 -4.88
C LYS A 145 -13.04 -35.54 -4.36
N PRO A 146 -14.36 -35.74 -4.56
CA PRO A 146 -15.02 -36.98 -4.15
C PRO A 146 -14.47 -38.18 -4.92
N HIS A 147 -14.38 -39.34 -4.26
CA HIS A 147 -14.10 -40.60 -4.94
C HIS A 147 -15.23 -40.92 -5.92
N THR A 148 -14.88 -41.32 -7.14
CA THR A 148 -15.79 -41.96 -8.10
C THR A 148 -15.74 -43.47 -7.98
#